data_AF-A0A9Q0RUH1-F1
#
_entry.id   AF-A0A9Q0RUH1-F1
#
_cell.length_a   1.000
_cell.length_b   1.000
_cell.length_c   1.000
_cell.angle_alpha   90.00
_cell.angle_beta   90.00
_cell.angle_gamma   90.00
#
_symmetry.space_group_name_H-M   'P 1'
#
loop_
_entity.id
_entity.type
_entity.pdbx_description
1 polymer ?
#
loop_
_entity_poly.entity_id
_entity_poly.type
_entity_poly.pdbx_seq_one_letter_code
_entity_poly.pdbx_strand_id
1 'polypeptide(L)'
;MRQHSTIEMKFLVFSIISMTLVASQEECGQRKSANPLVFGGTAVTAGDFPWVVPLIRKFNDKFFCGSNLISRQHVLTAAHCIVGKGSTTPFTVDDIYAYIGRFDLTANEETSRKSDIKQIIIHPNWSTNDIRYDADISILMLKNRVEFTDNIQPICLPSPTDQVFKIKGTVVGYGKSELGGLHENIPRRVEIASYTNDDCFFSDYQFARIASPRTFCAGERGKTPCQGDSGSGFYIDVRSSWKILGIVSSTTVQECGSNDFVLFTNVAKYTDWILSEMIKSNDKDELESIFNEFDENPNELESPVERKTVVDTECKYQESSSAYACYINGLTVPDEEIQLKIQGGDHKPRRTNRDVTAMQMVSGKVEHFPDLSDVIQTFPNMNGFGIAFAKLRHIDRSKMKGLDQFRFLLISDNEIEVIPPDTFMDLKELELIDICRNKIKSLEPDWISTMPKLRVFKARSNFFKYVPADMFKANPQLEEILFDYNQLQRIDVDFSELKSLKNLRILSNTCIDKAYCHDNNPKCMKSLQQFSLLVSGLCGHFP
;
A
#
# COMPACT_ATOMS: atom_id res chain seq x y z
N MET A 1 20.26 23.76 -24.28
CA MET A 1 21.00 22.50 -24.44
C MET A 1 22.01 22.16 -23.33
N ARG A 2 22.40 23.09 -22.43
CA ARG A 2 23.31 22.76 -21.29
C ARG A 2 22.61 22.40 -19.95
N GLN A 3 21.28 22.43 -19.90
CA GLN A 3 20.49 22.14 -18.68
C GLN A 3 19.94 20.70 -18.64
N HIS A 4 19.94 19.98 -19.77
CA HIS A 4 19.49 18.59 -19.85
C HIS A 4 20.60 17.60 -19.46
N SER A 5 21.87 17.88 -19.76
CA SER A 5 22.99 16.96 -19.46
C SER A 5 23.29 16.83 -17.97
N THR A 6 23.04 17.87 -17.16
CA THR A 6 23.22 17.83 -15.70
C THR A 6 22.12 17.06 -14.97
N ILE A 7 20.95 16.89 -15.60
CA ILE A 7 19.85 16.07 -15.06
C ILE A 7 20.12 14.60 -15.38
N GLU A 8 20.54 14.28 -16.60
CA GLU A 8 20.87 12.90 -16.99
C GLU A 8 22.08 12.34 -16.23
N MET A 9 23.10 13.16 -15.97
CA MET A 9 24.26 12.75 -15.17
C MET A 9 23.90 12.53 -13.69
N LYS A 10 22.94 13.30 -13.14
CA LYS A 10 22.40 13.06 -11.80
C LYS A 10 21.55 11.79 -11.73
N PHE A 11 20.79 11.47 -12.78
CA PHE A 11 20.00 10.23 -12.88
C PHE A 11 20.89 8.99 -13.05
N LEU A 12 21.98 9.08 -13.82
CA LEU A 12 22.93 7.98 -14.00
C LEU A 12 23.69 7.67 -12.70
N VAL A 13 24.12 8.72 -11.98
CA VAL A 13 24.73 8.59 -10.64
C VAL A 13 23.74 8.01 -9.62
N PHE A 14 22.47 8.44 -9.63
CA PHE A 14 21.41 7.83 -8.80
C PHE A 14 21.18 6.35 -9.15
N SER A 15 21.29 5.98 -10.43
CA SER A 15 21.09 4.60 -10.90
C SER A 15 22.28 3.69 -10.59
N ILE A 16 23.51 4.22 -10.59
CA ILE A 16 24.73 3.48 -10.21
C ILE A 16 24.80 3.32 -8.69
N ILE A 17 24.45 4.36 -7.91
CA ILE A 17 24.30 4.29 -6.44
C ILE A 17 23.17 3.32 -6.06
N SER A 18 22.07 3.30 -6.82
CA SER A 18 21.01 2.31 -6.66
C SER A 18 21.47 0.89 -6.98
N MET A 19 22.39 0.69 -7.94
CA MET A 19 22.94 -0.64 -8.28
C MET A 19 23.94 -1.14 -7.25
N THR A 20 24.77 -0.27 -6.66
CA THR A 20 25.69 -0.65 -5.57
C THR A 20 24.96 -0.90 -4.25
N LEU A 21 23.84 -0.22 -3.96
CA LEU A 21 23.01 -0.54 -2.78
C LEU A 21 22.14 -1.80 -2.94
N VAL A 22 21.70 -2.14 -4.15
CA VAL A 22 21.02 -3.43 -4.40
C VAL A 22 21.93 -4.60 -4.03
N ALA A 23 23.25 -4.46 -4.20
CA ALA A 23 24.23 -5.44 -3.74
C ALA A 23 24.36 -5.55 -2.20
N SER A 24 23.87 -4.58 -1.42
CA SER A 24 23.92 -4.60 0.06
C SER A 24 22.70 -5.25 0.73
N GLN A 25 21.70 -5.68 -0.04
CA GLN A 25 20.47 -6.29 0.46
C GLN A 25 20.58 -7.83 0.64
N GLU A 26 21.75 -8.43 0.37
CA GLU A 26 21.95 -9.89 0.45
C GLU A 26 21.94 -10.46 1.89
N GLU A 27 22.00 -9.63 2.95
CA GLU A 27 22.12 -10.07 4.36
C GLU A 27 20.92 -9.70 5.26
N CYS A 28 19.73 -9.42 4.73
CA CYS A 28 18.54 -9.14 5.56
C CYS A 28 17.65 -10.38 5.79
N GLY A 29 16.84 -10.34 6.86
CA GLY A 29 15.79 -11.33 7.10
C GLY A 29 16.29 -12.73 7.45
N GLN A 30 17.57 -12.88 7.76
CA GLN A 30 18.19 -14.17 8.09
C GLN A 30 18.26 -14.38 9.61
N ARG A 31 17.97 -15.60 10.05
CA ARG A 31 18.21 -16.06 11.43
C ARG A 31 19.43 -16.95 11.44
N LYS A 32 20.47 -16.57 12.20
CA LYS A 32 21.68 -17.39 12.33
C LYS A 32 21.53 -18.51 13.38
N SER A 33 20.58 -18.36 14.31
CA SER A 33 20.18 -19.39 15.27
C SER A 33 18.67 -19.63 15.12
N ALA A 34 18.27 -20.85 14.74
CA ALA A 34 16.87 -21.23 14.63
C ALA A 34 16.53 -22.19 15.77
N ASN A 35 16.13 -21.65 16.92
CA ASN A 35 15.64 -22.49 18.01
C ASN A 35 14.23 -23.03 17.66
N PRO A 36 13.89 -24.29 18.03
CA PRO A 36 12.59 -24.89 17.69
C PRO A 36 11.41 -24.09 18.25
N LEU A 37 10.35 -23.95 17.45
CA LEU A 37 9.10 -23.29 17.86
C LEU A 37 8.39 -24.16 18.91
N VAL A 38 8.26 -23.70 20.16
CA VAL A 38 7.45 -24.38 21.18
C VAL A 38 5.95 -24.08 20.91
N PHE A 39 5.04 -25.01 21.21
CA PHE A 39 3.61 -24.95 20.83
C PHE A 39 2.76 -23.99 21.71
N GLY A 40 1.82 -23.23 21.12
CA GLY A 40 0.70 -22.59 21.85
C GLY A 40 0.80 -21.10 22.22
N GLY A 41 1.80 -20.36 21.74
CA GLY A 41 2.09 -18.97 22.15
C GLY A 41 3.25 -18.98 23.13
N THR A 42 4.46 -18.84 22.61
CA THR A 42 5.65 -19.36 23.29
C THR A 42 6.79 -18.38 23.40
N ALA A 43 7.55 -18.55 24.49
CA ALA A 43 8.75 -17.81 24.79
C ALA A 43 9.66 -17.75 23.56
N VAL A 44 10.04 -16.52 23.21
CA VAL A 44 11.09 -16.25 22.23
C VAL A 44 12.42 -16.58 22.90
N THR A 45 13.41 -17.06 22.15
CA THR A 45 14.78 -17.19 22.63
C THR A 45 15.66 -16.09 22.04
N ALA A 46 16.77 -15.77 22.72
CA ALA A 46 17.71 -14.77 22.22
C ALA A 46 18.21 -15.15 20.81
N GLY A 47 18.06 -14.22 19.85
CA GLY A 47 18.46 -14.42 18.46
C GLY A 47 17.35 -14.90 17.50
N ASP A 48 16.14 -15.24 17.98
CA ASP A 48 15.04 -15.64 17.09
C ASP A 48 14.51 -14.47 16.24
N PHE A 49 14.54 -13.25 16.76
CA PHE A 49 14.10 -12.03 16.06
C PHE A 49 15.13 -10.92 16.26
N PRO A 50 16.31 -11.05 15.62
CA PRO A 50 17.49 -10.20 15.86
C PRO A 50 17.31 -8.75 15.34
N TRP A 51 16.21 -8.48 14.64
CA TRP A 51 15.79 -7.16 14.16
C TRP A 51 14.86 -6.42 15.12
N VAL A 52 14.37 -7.05 16.20
CA VAL A 52 13.52 -6.38 17.19
C VAL A 52 14.38 -5.47 18.06
N VAL A 53 14.00 -4.19 18.15
CA VAL A 53 14.78 -3.15 18.83
C VAL A 53 13.88 -2.37 19.80
N PRO A 54 14.04 -2.49 21.12
CA PRO A 54 13.32 -1.66 22.07
C PRO A 54 13.84 -0.22 22.11
N LEU A 55 12.90 0.74 22.15
CA LEU A 55 13.17 2.16 22.36
C LEU A 55 12.97 2.54 23.83
N ILE A 56 13.95 3.25 24.38
CA ILE A 56 14.02 3.60 25.80
C ILE A 56 14.02 5.13 25.97
N ARG A 57 13.26 5.62 26.95
CA ARG A 57 13.29 7.02 27.38
C ARG A 57 14.51 7.28 28.26
N LYS A 58 15.31 8.29 27.91
CA LYS A 58 16.54 8.64 28.64
C LYS A 58 16.27 9.13 30.07
N PHE A 59 15.19 9.87 30.29
CA PHE A 59 14.94 10.52 31.58
C PHE A 59 14.62 9.55 32.74
N ASN A 60 14.13 8.35 32.44
CA ASN A 60 13.76 7.36 33.46
C ASN A 60 14.16 5.92 33.12
N ASP A 61 14.92 5.73 32.03
CA ASP A 61 15.39 4.44 31.55
C ASP A 61 14.28 3.41 31.28
N LYS A 62 13.08 3.88 30.88
CA LYS A 62 11.92 2.99 30.63
C LYS A 62 11.67 2.73 29.15
N PHE A 63 11.40 1.46 28.85
CA PHE A 63 10.82 1.04 27.57
C PHE A 63 9.50 1.75 27.32
N PHE A 64 9.25 2.14 26.07
CA PHE A 64 7.99 2.78 25.70
C PHE A 64 7.44 2.41 24.32
N CYS A 65 8.28 1.96 23.38
CA CYS A 65 7.87 1.49 22.06
C CYS A 65 8.87 0.47 21.50
N GLY A 66 8.37 -0.42 20.63
CA GLY A 66 9.19 -1.26 19.77
C GLY A 66 9.68 -0.51 18.52
N SER A 67 10.67 -1.10 17.86
CA SER A 67 11.20 -0.68 16.56
C SER A 67 11.92 -1.84 15.88
N ASN A 68 12.36 -1.63 14.65
CA ASN A 68 12.82 -2.70 13.75
C ASN A 68 14.12 -2.28 13.08
N LEU A 69 15.21 -3.04 13.28
CA LEU A 69 16.48 -2.78 12.59
C LEU A 69 16.33 -3.08 11.09
N ILE A 70 16.53 -2.08 10.23
CA ILE A 70 16.38 -2.23 8.76
C ILE A 70 17.70 -2.05 8.01
N SER A 71 18.75 -1.61 8.69
CA SER A 71 20.14 -1.58 8.19
C SER A 71 21.12 -1.45 9.34
N ARG A 72 22.42 -1.33 9.06
CA ARG A 72 23.47 -1.08 10.07
C ARG A 72 23.28 0.24 10.84
N GLN A 73 22.46 1.17 10.37
CA GLN A 73 22.34 2.48 11.01
C GLN A 73 20.91 3.01 11.12
N HIS A 74 19.90 2.22 10.73
CA HIS A 74 18.53 2.70 10.69
C HIS A 74 17.60 1.72 11.39
N VAL A 75 16.72 2.27 12.23
CA VAL A 75 15.60 1.55 12.83
C VAL A 75 14.28 2.18 12.41
N LEU A 76 13.28 1.35 12.14
CA LEU A 76 11.95 1.73 11.71
C LEU A 76 10.96 1.57 12.85
N THR A 77 10.14 2.57 13.12
CA THR A 77 9.12 2.56 14.18
C THR A 77 7.87 3.33 13.75
N ALA A 78 6.87 3.42 14.61
CA ALA A 78 5.68 4.23 14.39
C ALA A 78 5.97 5.73 14.66
N ALA A 79 5.34 6.63 13.92
CA ALA A 79 5.49 8.07 14.14
C ALA A 79 4.88 8.51 15.48
N HIS A 80 3.78 7.88 15.92
CA HIS A 80 3.13 8.19 17.19
C HIS A 80 4.01 7.88 18.41
N CYS A 81 5.00 6.99 18.27
CA CYS A 81 6.00 6.74 19.31
C CYS A 81 6.88 7.97 19.54
N ILE A 82 7.08 8.80 18.52
CA ILE A 82 7.85 10.04 18.61
C ILE A 82 6.94 11.23 18.94
N VAL A 83 5.79 11.35 18.28
CA VAL A 83 4.80 12.41 18.54
C VAL A 83 3.38 11.87 18.41
N GLY A 84 2.75 11.65 19.57
CA GLY A 84 1.40 11.09 19.64
C GLY A 84 0.31 12.01 19.12
N LYS A 85 -0.88 11.44 18.87
CA LYS A 85 -2.09 12.21 18.51
C LYS A 85 -2.41 13.26 19.58
N GLY A 86 -2.78 14.46 19.15
CA GLY A 86 -3.04 15.61 20.02
C GLY A 86 -1.81 16.22 20.70
N SER A 87 -0.61 15.66 20.51
CA SER A 87 0.64 16.24 21.01
C SER A 87 1.20 17.26 20.02
N THR A 88 1.74 18.35 20.54
CA THR A 88 2.53 19.34 19.79
C THR A 88 4.03 19.24 20.09
N THR A 89 4.43 18.37 21.02
CA THR A 89 5.81 18.22 21.49
C THR A 89 6.34 16.83 21.10
N PRO A 90 7.11 16.70 20.01
CA PRO A 90 7.77 15.46 19.65
C PRO A 90 8.94 15.15 20.60
N PHE A 91 9.26 13.86 20.79
CA PHE A 91 10.55 13.48 21.33
C PHE A 91 11.68 13.93 20.40
N THR A 92 12.78 14.36 21.00
CA THR A 92 14.03 14.73 20.34
C THR A 92 15.07 13.62 20.47
N VAL A 93 16.20 13.77 19.78
CA VAL A 93 17.34 12.83 19.85
C VAL A 93 17.92 12.67 21.26
N ASP A 94 17.70 13.66 22.14
CA ASP A 94 18.18 13.67 23.52
C ASP A 94 17.19 13.04 24.50
N ASP A 95 15.98 12.67 24.04
CA ASP A 95 14.95 12.05 24.88
C ASP A 95 14.97 10.52 24.81
N ILE A 96 15.55 9.95 23.74
CA ILE A 96 15.44 8.52 23.44
C ILE A 96 16.78 7.88 23.04
N TYR A 97 16.89 6.58 23.27
CA TYR A 97 17.94 5.73 22.71
C TYR A 97 17.37 4.34 22.36
N ALA A 98 18.11 3.57 21.57
CA ALA A 98 17.73 2.22 21.13
C ALA A 98 18.70 1.17 21.70
N TYR A 99 18.18 -0.02 22.04
CA TYR A 99 19.02 -1.21 22.29
C TYR A 99 18.89 -2.19 21.12
N ILE A 100 20.02 -2.52 20.49
CA ILE A 100 20.07 -3.39 19.32
C ILE A 100 20.58 -4.76 19.79
N GLY A 101 19.84 -5.83 19.47
CA GLY A 101 20.16 -7.20 19.90
C GLY A 101 19.92 -7.49 21.39
N ARG A 102 19.16 -6.63 22.08
CA ARG A 102 18.73 -6.83 23.47
C ARG A 102 17.57 -7.82 23.49
N PHE A 103 17.67 -8.85 24.32
CA PHE A 103 16.61 -9.84 24.54
C PHE A 103 15.88 -9.56 25.86
N ASP A 104 16.56 -9.48 27.00
CA ASP A 104 15.94 -9.12 28.30
C ASP A 104 16.20 -7.65 28.64
N LEU A 105 15.13 -6.84 28.75
CA LEU A 105 15.18 -5.40 29.07
C LEU A 105 15.88 -5.07 30.40
N THR A 106 15.96 -6.04 31.32
CA THR A 106 16.57 -5.86 32.65
C THR A 106 18.01 -6.37 32.72
N ALA A 107 18.43 -7.18 31.74
CA ALA A 107 19.74 -7.79 31.73
C ALA A 107 20.78 -6.90 31.02
N ASN A 108 22.00 -6.90 31.53
CA ASN A 108 23.14 -6.33 30.82
C ASN A 108 23.80 -7.39 29.93
N GLU A 109 23.27 -7.57 28.73
CA GLU A 109 23.74 -8.54 27.74
C GLU A 109 24.89 -7.98 26.90
N GLU A 110 26.05 -8.62 26.93
CA GLU A 110 27.23 -8.26 26.12
C GLU A 110 26.99 -8.36 24.61
N THR A 111 25.99 -9.13 24.19
CA THR A 111 25.58 -9.28 22.79
C THR A 111 24.77 -8.10 22.26
N SER A 112 24.25 -7.25 23.16
CA SER A 112 23.46 -6.07 22.80
C SER A 112 24.31 -4.82 22.63
N ARG A 113 23.79 -3.83 21.91
CA ARG A 113 24.42 -2.51 21.75
C ARG A 113 23.43 -1.42 22.09
N LYS A 114 23.82 -0.54 23.02
CA LYS A 114 23.12 0.73 23.27
C LYS A 114 23.54 1.73 22.20
N SER A 115 22.60 2.37 21.53
CA SER A 115 22.88 3.46 20.61
C SER A 115 21.97 4.65 20.87
N ASP A 116 22.58 5.83 21.04
CA ASP A 116 21.89 7.10 20.89
C ASP A 116 21.32 7.25 19.46
N ILE A 117 20.35 8.15 19.32
CA ILE A 117 19.78 8.52 18.02
C ILE A 117 20.51 9.76 17.49
N LYS A 118 20.96 9.70 16.24
CA LYS A 118 21.57 10.83 15.51
C LYS A 118 20.50 11.72 14.89
N GLN A 119 19.45 11.12 14.34
CA GLN A 119 18.40 11.83 13.63
C GLN A 119 17.08 11.09 13.74
N ILE A 120 16.00 11.86 13.83
CA ILE A 120 14.62 11.37 13.80
C ILE A 120 13.98 11.90 12.51
N ILE A 121 13.41 11.00 11.71
CA ILE A 121 12.79 11.31 10.42
C ILE A 121 11.35 10.80 10.46
N ILE A 122 10.42 11.69 10.83
CA ILE A 122 8.99 11.40 10.84
C ILE A 122 8.46 11.55 9.41
N HIS A 123 7.63 10.62 8.95
CA HIS A 123 7.04 10.72 7.63
C HIS A 123 6.22 12.03 7.51
N PRO A 124 6.39 12.83 6.43
CA PRO A 124 5.80 14.17 6.32
C PRO A 124 4.27 14.21 6.37
N ASN A 125 3.61 13.13 5.94
CA ASN A 125 2.15 13.02 6.01
C ASN A 125 1.60 12.59 7.38
N TRP A 126 2.46 12.32 8.39
CA TRP A 126 1.97 12.06 9.74
C TRP A 126 1.35 13.33 10.32
N SER A 127 0.09 13.24 10.75
CA SER A 127 -0.64 14.36 11.35
C SER A 127 -1.05 14.02 12.77
N THR A 128 -0.70 14.87 13.74
CA THR A 128 -1.16 14.74 15.13
C THR A 128 -2.60 15.20 15.32
N ASN A 129 -3.15 15.93 14.36
CA ASN A 129 -4.50 16.53 14.40
C ASN A 129 -5.54 15.72 13.60
N ASP A 130 -5.12 14.83 12.68
CA ASP A 130 -6.04 13.91 12.00
C ASP A 130 -6.36 12.73 12.93
N ILE A 131 -7.62 12.29 12.98
CA ILE A 131 -8.04 11.09 13.71
C ILE A 131 -7.48 9.81 13.08
N ARG A 132 -7.21 9.81 11.77
CA ARG A 132 -6.65 8.66 11.05
C ARG A 132 -5.18 8.48 11.35
N TYR A 133 -4.75 7.23 11.49
CA TYR A 133 -3.35 6.84 11.66
C TYR A 133 -2.64 6.66 10.31
N ASP A 134 -2.93 7.55 9.36
CA ASP A 134 -2.23 7.56 8.08
C ASP A 134 -0.78 8.04 8.25
N ALA A 135 0.16 7.44 7.53
CA ALA A 135 1.60 7.71 7.65
C ALA A 135 2.16 7.60 9.07
N ASP A 136 1.63 6.69 9.89
CA ASP A 136 2.19 6.39 11.21
C ASP A 136 3.49 5.58 11.11
N ILE A 137 4.56 6.23 10.66
CA ILE A 137 5.88 5.63 10.42
C ILE A 137 7.01 6.68 10.58
N SER A 138 8.11 6.26 11.19
CA SER A 138 9.30 7.09 11.44
C SER A 138 10.57 6.26 11.34
N ILE A 139 11.64 6.87 10.83
CA ILE A 139 12.98 6.28 10.77
C ILE A 139 13.85 7.00 11.80
N LEU A 140 14.55 6.23 12.62
CA LEU A 140 15.56 6.75 13.53
C LEU A 140 16.93 6.31 13.05
N MET A 141 17.81 7.28 12.81
CA MET A 141 19.20 7.03 12.45
C MET A 141 20.00 6.84 13.74
N LEU A 142 20.68 5.70 13.87
CA LEU A 142 21.55 5.40 14.99
C LEU A 142 22.82 6.26 14.93
N LYS A 143 23.32 6.69 16.09
CA LYS A 143 24.55 7.47 16.22
C LYS A 143 25.76 6.71 15.68
N ASN A 144 25.83 5.41 15.96
CA ASN A 144 26.90 4.54 15.48
C ASN A 144 26.32 3.42 14.61
N ARG A 145 27.08 2.99 13.60
CA ARG A 145 26.76 1.78 12.84
C ARG A 145 26.90 0.55 13.73
N VAL A 146 25.99 -0.40 13.60
CA VAL A 146 26.05 -1.68 14.29
C VAL A 146 26.69 -2.75 13.41
N GLU A 147 27.44 -3.64 14.05
CA GLU A 147 27.92 -4.86 13.42
C GLU A 147 26.89 -5.96 13.50
N PHE A 148 26.72 -6.68 12.40
CA PHE A 148 25.79 -7.80 12.34
C PHE A 148 26.37 -9.02 13.06
N THR A 149 25.58 -9.59 13.97
CA THR A 149 25.91 -10.75 14.81
C THR A 149 24.74 -11.73 14.81
N ASP A 150 24.82 -12.83 15.54
CA ASP A 150 23.69 -13.77 15.65
C ASP A 150 22.45 -13.15 16.31
N ASN A 151 22.66 -12.12 17.14
CA ASN A 151 21.60 -11.38 17.84
C ASN A 151 21.25 -10.05 17.16
N ILE A 152 22.00 -9.64 16.13
CA ILE A 152 21.84 -8.36 15.44
C ILE A 152 21.84 -8.62 13.93
N GLN A 153 20.66 -8.62 13.32
CA GLN A 153 20.48 -8.73 11.87
C GLN A 153 19.34 -7.81 11.44
N PRO A 154 19.40 -7.19 10.26
CA PRO A 154 18.33 -6.35 9.77
C PRO A 154 17.16 -7.20 9.23
N ILE A 155 15.94 -6.69 9.33
CA ILE A 155 14.77 -7.26 8.65
C ILE A 155 14.71 -6.77 7.21
N CYS A 156 14.27 -7.62 6.27
CA CYS A 156 14.06 -7.18 4.90
C CYS A 156 12.82 -6.28 4.78
N LEU A 157 12.97 -5.20 4.02
CA LEU A 157 11.84 -4.36 3.60
C LEU A 157 11.00 -5.09 2.54
N PRO A 158 9.68 -4.88 2.51
CA PRO A 158 8.80 -5.45 1.50
C PRO A 158 8.94 -4.69 0.18
N SER A 159 8.62 -5.35 -0.93
CA SER A 159 8.39 -4.65 -2.20
C SER A 159 7.17 -3.74 -2.07
N PRO A 160 7.10 -2.58 -2.75
CA PRO A 160 5.89 -1.76 -2.82
C PRO A 160 4.63 -2.50 -3.31
N THR A 161 4.83 -3.64 -3.98
CA THR A 161 3.79 -4.52 -4.53
C THR A 161 3.47 -5.74 -3.66
N ASP A 162 4.19 -5.95 -2.55
CA ASP A 162 3.96 -7.12 -1.69
C ASP A 162 2.52 -7.06 -1.13
N GLN A 163 1.75 -8.14 -1.32
CA GLN A 163 0.41 -8.26 -0.76
C GLN A 163 0.51 -8.40 0.76
N VAL A 164 -0.36 -7.72 1.49
CA VAL A 164 -0.36 -7.74 2.97
C VAL A 164 -1.62 -8.32 3.57
N PHE A 165 -2.54 -8.87 2.78
CA PHE A 165 -3.87 -9.33 3.24
C PHE A 165 -4.03 -10.84 3.16
N LYS A 166 -4.74 -11.42 4.13
CA LYS A 166 -4.98 -12.85 4.32
C LYS A 166 -3.68 -13.64 4.47
N ILE A 167 -2.68 -13.01 5.08
CA ILE A 167 -1.37 -13.61 5.35
C ILE A 167 -1.24 -13.81 6.85
N LYS A 168 -0.80 -14.99 7.25
CA LYS A 168 -0.37 -15.22 8.63
C LYS A 168 1.02 -14.64 8.83
N GLY A 169 1.15 -13.78 9.82
CA GLY A 169 2.42 -13.20 10.22
C GLY A 169 2.65 -13.32 11.71
N THR A 170 3.89 -13.09 12.11
CA THR A 170 4.32 -13.07 13.50
C THR A 170 4.53 -11.62 13.93
N VAL A 171 3.89 -11.22 15.01
CA VAL A 171 4.19 -9.97 15.72
C VAL A 171 5.07 -10.32 16.91
N VAL A 172 6.13 -9.55 17.13
CA VAL A 172 7.06 -9.72 18.26
C VAL A 172 7.30 -8.40 18.93
N GLY A 173 7.12 -8.35 20.25
CA GLY A 173 7.28 -7.14 21.02
C GLY A 173 7.39 -7.41 22.52
N TYR A 174 7.58 -6.32 23.26
CA TYR A 174 7.66 -6.30 24.72
C TYR A 174 6.34 -5.86 25.35
N GLY A 175 5.25 -5.79 24.58
CA GLY A 175 3.96 -5.36 25.06
C GLY A 175 3.42 -6.23 26.21
N LYS A 176 2.42 -5.68 26.89
CA LYS A 176 1.73 -6.29 28.02
C LYS A 176 1.18 -7.66 27.64
N SER A 177 1.46 -8.68 28.47
CA SER A 177 0.91 -10.02 28.31
C SER A 177 -0.29 -10.27 29.25
N GLU A 178 -0.87 -11.48 29.14
CA GLU A 178 -1.93 -11.98 30.01
C GLU A 178 -1.53 -12.05 31.50
N LEU A 179 -0.23 -11.96 31.82
CA LEU A 179 0.29 -11.93 33.19
C LEU A 179 0.15 -10.56 33.87
N GLY A 180 -0.29 -9.51 33.14
CA GLY A 180 -0.41 -8.15 33.66
C GLY A 180 0.90 -7.35 33.61
N GLY A 181 0.90 -6.12 34.15
CA GLY A 181 2.04 -5.19 34.06
C GLY A 181 1.92 -4.15 32.94
N LEU A 182 2.95 -3.27 32.82
CA LEU A 182 3.02 -2.24 31.77
C LEU A 182 3.66 -2.76 30.48
N HIS A 183 4.58 -3.73 30.59
CA HIS A 183 5.30 -4.40 29.51
C HIS A 183 5.93 -5.69 30.07
N GLU A 184 6.38 -6.59 29.21
CA GLU A 184 7.22 -7.75 29.56
C GLU A 184 8.70 -7.36 29.52
N ASN A 185 9.56 -8.04 30.28
CA ASN A 185 11.01 -7.84 30.19
C ASN A 185 11.64 -8.66 29.04
N ILE A 186 11.00 -9.77 28.68
CA ILE A 186 11.41 -10.68 27.61
C ILE A 186 10.36 -10.58 26.49
N PRO A 187 10.77 -10.49 25.21
CA PRO A 187 9.82 -10.33 24.13
C PRO A 187 8.99 -11.58 23.96
N ARG A 188 7.73 -11.37 23.59
CA ARG A 188 6.79 -12.45 23.24
C ARG A 188 6.43 -12.32 21.78
N ARG A 189 5.96 -13.44 21.22
CA ARG A 189 5.44 -13.46 19.86
C ARG A 189 4.01 -13.96 19.83
N VAL A 190 3.28 -13.50 18.84
CA VAL A 190 1.96 -13.99 18.49
C VAL A 190 1.85 -14.15 16.98
N GLU A 191 1.21 -15.22 16.54
CA GLU A 191 0.85 -15.41 15.13
C GLU A 191 -0.60 -15.00 14.92
N ILE A 192 -0.82 -14.12 13.95
CA ILE A 192 -2.11 -13.55 13.61
C ILE A 192 -2.26 -13.41 12.09
N ALA A 193 -3.49 -13.42 11.61
CA ALA A 193 -3.79 -13.18 10.20
C ALA A 193 -4.07 -11.69 9.94
N SER A 194 -3.60 -11.20 8.79
CA SER A 194 -3.89 -9.86 8.29
C SER A 194 -5.12 -9.82 7.39
N TYR A 195 -5.79 -8.68 7.35
CA TYR A 195 -7.04 -8.45 6.64
C TYR A 195 -7.09 -7.04 6.06
N THR A 196 -8.00 -6.84 5.10
CA THR A 196 -8.24 -5.51 4.53
C THR A 196 -8.94 -4.61 5.55
N ASN A 197 -8.84 -3.29 5.38
CA ASN A 197 -9.60 -2.37 6.24
C ASN A 197 -11.11 -2.60 6.14
N ASP A 198 -11.61 -3.07 4.99
CA ASP A 198 -13.03 -3.38 4.81
C ASP A 198 -13.42 -4.60 5.64
N ASP A 199 -12.61 -5.67 5.64
CA ASP A 199 -12.83 -6.86 6.47
C ASP A 199 -12.99 -6.48 7.96
N CYS A 200 -12.11 -5.60 8.46
CA CYS A 200 -12.15 -5.15 9.85
C CYS A 200 -13.22 -4.10 10.14
N PHE A 201 -13.62 -3.31 9.14
CA PHE A 201 -14.77 -2.44 9.25
C PHE A 201 -16.05 -3.23 9.48
N PHE A 202 -16.23 -4.36 8.78
CA PHE A 202 -17.41 -5.21 8.97
C PHE A 202 -17.47 -5.88 10.34
N SER A 203 -16.34 -6.04 11.02
CA SER A 203 -16.29 -6.51 12.41
C SER A 203 -16.43 -5.39 13.45
N ASP A 204 -15.86 -4.22 13.18
CA ASP A 204 -15.91 -3.04 14.05
C ASP A 204 -15.91 -1.76 13.20
N TYR A 205 -17.06 -1.08 13.13
CA TYR A 205 -17.20 0.12 12.32
C TYR A 205 -16.31 1.29 12.79
N GLN A 206 -15.82 1.28 14.03
CA GLN A 206 -14.89 2.30 14.54
C GLN A 206 -13.52 2.21 13.84
N PHE A 207 -13.14 1.04 13.30
CA PHE A 207 -11.89 0.87 12.57
C PHE A 207 -11.80 1.78 11.34
N ALA A 208 -12.92 2.01 10.64
CA ALA A 208 -12.93 2.90 9.47
C ALA A 208 -12.62 4.36 9.81
N ARG A 209 -12.78 4.78 11.07
CA ARG A 209 -12.48 6.15 11.50
C ARG A 209 -10.98 6.38 11.65
N ILE A 210 -10.23 5.35 12.06
CA ILE A 210 -8.79 5.44 12.33
C ILE A 210 -7.94 4.92 11.17
N ALA A 211 -8.50 4.10 10.28
CA ALA A 211 -7.79 3.52 9.14
C ALA A 211 -7.57 4.49 7.95
N SER A 212 -6.61 4.14 7.09
CA SER A 212 -6.34 4.81 5.81
C SER A 212 -6.06 3.79 4.69
N PRO A 213 -6.05 4.18 3.41
CA PRO A 213 -5.62 3.27 2.33
C PRO A 213 -4.19 2.72 2.46
N ARG A 214 -3.37 3.29 3.36
CA ARG A 214 -1.99 2.87 3.66
C ARG A 214 -1.88 2.14 5.00
N THR A 215 -3.01 1.69 5.54
CA THR A 215 -3.09 0.81 6.72
C THR A 215 -3.73 -0.51 6.33
N PHE A 216 -3.54 -1.50 7.18
CA PHE A 216 -4.31 -2.74 7.20
C PHE A 216 -4.58 -3.13 8.65
N CYS A 217 -5.32 -4.20 8.86
CA CYS A 217 -5.61 -4.69 10.20
C CYS A 217 -5.20 -6.15 10.33
N ALA A 218 -4.86 -6.59 11.54
CA ALA A 218 -4.57 -7.99 11.81
C ALA A 218 -5.01 -8.40 13.21
N GLY A 219 -5.41 -9.64 13.37
CA GLY A 219 -5.92 -10.18 14.63
C GLY A 219 -6.55 -11.55 14.45
N GLU A 220 -6.57 -12.32 15.53
CA GLU A 220 -7.34 -13.57 15.62
C GLU A 220 -8.02 -13.62 17.00
N ARG A 221 -9.12 -14.38 17.12
CA ARG A 221 -9.84 -14.52 18.39
C ARG A 221 -8.90 -14.99 19.51
N GLY A 222 -8.77 -14.17 20.55
CA GLY A 222 -7.90 -14.42 21.71
C GLY A 222 -6.40 -14.19 21.45
N LYS A 223 -6.02 -13.61 20.32
CA LYS A 223 -4.63 -13.33 19.93
C LYS A 223 -4.51 -11.96 19.27
N THR A 224 -4.05 -10.97 20.03
CA THR A 224 -3.83 -9.61 19.52
C THR A 224 -2.57 -8.99 20.12
N PRO A 225 -1.84 -8.16 19.35
CA PRO A 225 -0.86 -7.23 19.93
C PRO A 225 -1.54 -6.31 20.94
N CYS A 226 -0.80 -5.91 21.97
CA CYS A 226 -1.33 -5.20 23.12
C CYS A 226 -0.56 -3.89 23.39
N GLN A 227 -0.99 -3.18 24.44
CA GLN A 227 -0.29 -2.00 24.96
C GLN A 227 1.21 -2.28 25.13
N GLY A 228 2.06 -1.45 24.53
CA GLY A 228 3.52 -1.60 24.54
C GLY A 228 4.11 -2.30 23.31
N ASP A 229 3.29 -2.86 22.42
CA ASP A 229 3.76 -3.38 21.12
C ASP A 229 3.85 -2.30 20.03
N SER A 230 3.39 -1.07 20.29
CA SER A 230 3.49 0.08 19.38
C SER A 230 4.87 0.21 18.75
N GLY A 231 4.91 0.35 17.42
CA GLY A 231 6.16 0.45 16.66
C GLY A 231 6.83 -0.88 16.32
N SER A 232 6.37 -2.00 16.89
CA SER A 232 6.89 -3.34 16.58
C SER A 232 6.41 -3.83 15.21
N GLY A 233 7.16 -4.73 14.58
CA GLY A 233 6.86 -5.24 13.25
C GLY A 233 5.86 -6.40 13.23
N PHE A 234 5.08 -6.45 12.16
CA PHE A 234 4.39 -7.65 11.67
C PHE A 234 5.29 -8.30 10.61
N TYR A 235 5.82 -9.48 10.92
CA TYR A 235 6.79 -10.16 10.09
C TYR A 235 6.22 -11.39 9.40
N ILE A 236 6.74 -11.69 8.22
CA ILE A 236 6.43 -12.92 7.49
C ILE A 236 7.72 -13.63 7.10
N ASP A 237 7.68 -14.95 7.05
CA ASP A 237 8.75 -15.77 6.50
C ASP A 237 8.43 -16.10 5.03
N VAL A 238 9.27 -15.65 4.10
CA VAL A 238 9.17 -15.98 2.69
C VAL A 238 10.39 -16.81 2.30
N ARG A 239 10.22 -18.14 2.25
CA ARG A 239 11.28 -19.09 1.85
C ARG A 239 12.57 -18.91 2.66
N SER A 240 12.46 -18.79 3.98
CA SER A 240 13.57 -18.60 4.92
C SER A 240 14.22 -17.22 4.88
N SER A 241 13.56 -16.22 4.29
CA SER A 241 13.91 -14.80 4.40
C SER A 241 12.74 -14.03 5.01
N TRP A 242 12.98 -13.42 6.16
CA TRP A 242 11.99 -12.67 6.92
C TRP A 242 11.83 -11.26 6.38
N LYS A 243 10.58 -10.82 6.23
CA LYS A 243 10.22 -9.46 5.81
C LYS A 243 9.29 -8.80 6.83
N ILE A 244 9.35 -7.48 6.94
CA ILE A 244 8.37 -6.68 7.69
C ILE A 244 7.26 -6.20 6.74
N LEU A 245 6.00 -6.54 7.01
CA LEU A 245 4.87 -6.04 6.22
C LEU A 245 4.11 -4.90 6.91
N GLY A 246 4.13 -4.89 8.25
CA GLY A 246 3.36 -3.94 9.04
C GLY A 246 4.13 -3.41 10.23
N ILE A 247 3.71 -2.24 10.72
CA ILE A 247 4.13 -1.68 12.02
C ILE A 247 2.89 -1.53 12.88
N VAL A 248 2.92 -2.05 14.11
CA VAL A 248 1.83 -1.91 15.08
C VAL A 248 1.58 -0.43 15.34
N SER A 249 0.37 0.05 15.02
CA SER A 249 0.01 1.47 15.08
C SER A 249 -1.01 1.75 16.19
N SER A 250 -2.26 1.32 16.03
CA SER A 250 -3.33 1.68 16.96
C SER A 250 -4.40 0.60 17.05
N THR A 251 -5.31 0.72 18.02
CA THR A 251 -6.45 -0.18 18.20
C THR A 251 -7.67 0.63 18.67
N THR A 252 -8.87 0.15 18.37
CA THR A 252 -10.13 0.74 18.85
C THR A 252 -10.50 0.27 20.26
N VAL A 253 -9.84 -0.77 20.78
CA VAL A 253 -10.16 -1.39 22.07
C VAL A 253 -8.99 -1.30 23.04
N GLN A 254 -9.30 -0.96 24.29
CA GLN A 254 -8.31 -0.69 25.34
C GLN A 254 -7.90 -1.97 26.11
N GLU A 255 -8.73 -3.01 26.08
CA GLU A 255 -8.48 -4.32 26.68
C GLU A 255 -7.89 -5.29 25.64
N CYS A 256 -6.93 -6.10 26.06
CA CYS A 256 -6.26 -7.07 25.20
C CYS A 256 -6.91 -8.45 25.35
N GLY A 257 -6.95 -9.25 24.27
CA GLY A 257 -7.52 -10.60 24.28
C GLY A 257 -9.01 -10.71 23.93
N SER A 258 -9.69 -9.60 23.61
CA SER A 258 -11.02 -9.59 22.98
C SER A 258 -10.94 -9.99 21.48
N ASN A 259 -12.10 -10.12 20.82
CA ASN A 259 -12.27 -10.56 19.42
C ASN A 259 -11.74 -9.54 18.37
N ASP A 260 -10.63 -8.88 18.64
CA ASP A 260 -10.37 -7.59 18.04
C ASP A 260 -9.24 -7.61 17.02
N PHE A 261 -9.33 -6.67 16.09
CA PHE A 261 -8.25 -6.37 15.17
C PHE A 261 -7.37 -5.26 15.75
N VAL A 262 -6.11 -5.22 15.34
CA VAL A 262 -5.18 -4.11 15.57
C VAL A 262 -4.85 -3.48 14.23
N LEU A 263 -4.73 -2.16 14.19
CA LEU A 263 -4.35 -1.40 13.00
C LEU A 263 -2.83 -1.41 12.84
N PHE A 264 -2.39 -1.67 11.62
CA PHE A 264 -0.99 -1.67 11.21
C PHE A 264 -0.76 -0.65 10.09
N THR A 265 0.36 0.05 10.17
CA THR A 265 0.88 0.80 9.02
C THR A 265 1.40 -0.17 7.98
N ASN A 266 0.94 -0.08 6.73
CA ASN A 266 1.38 -0.96 5.64
C ASN A 266 2.76 -0.54 5.13
N VAL A 267 3.82 -1.23 5.54
CA VAL A 267 5.22 -0.86 5.21
C VAL A 267 5.46 -0.85 3.71
N ALA A 268 4.84 -1.74 2.94
CA ALA A 268 4.96 -1.76 1.48
C ALA A 268 4.55 -0.43 0.84
N LYS A 269 3.57 0.27 1.42
CA LYS A 269 3.14 1.59 0.92
C LYS A 269 4.13 2.74 1.22
N TYR A 270 5.21 2.46 1.97
CA TYR A 270 6.23 3.42 2.35
C TYR A 270 7.66 3.00 1.96
N THR A 271 7.86 1.82 1.35
CA THR A 271 9.19 1.32 1.00
C THR A 271 10.02 2.34 0.22
N ASP A 272 9.44 2.99 -0.79
CA ASP A 272 10.16 4.00 -1.60
C ASP A 272 10.63 5.19 -0.74
N TRP A 273 9.77 5.66 0.16
CA TRP A 273 10.13 6.72 1.11
C TRP A 273 11.25 6.25 2.04
N ILE A 274 11.15 5.04 2.61
CA ILE A 274 12.15 4.47 3.51
C ILE A 274 13.52 4.41 2.84
N LEU A 275 13.58 3.83 1.64
CA LEU A 275 14.82 3.72 0.88
C LEU A 275 15.40 5.09 0.54
N SER A 276 14.54 6.05 0.14
CA SER A 276 15.00 7.41 -0.17
C SER A 276 15.64 8.12 1.03
N GLU A 277 15.10 7.95 2.23
CA GLU A 277 15.64 8.57 3.45
C GLU A 277 16.91 7.86 3.91
N MET A 278 17.00 6.53 3.76
CA MET A 278 18.22 5.77 4.04
C MET A 278 19.39 6.13 3.11
N ILE A 279 19.11 6.50 1.86
CA ILE A 279 20.14 6.95 0.91
C ILE A 279 20.63 8.35 1.28
N LYS A 280 19.71 9.31 1.49
CA LYS A 280 20.04 10.70 1.85
C LYS A 280 20.90 10.80 3.11
N SER A 281 20.74 9.88 4.05
CA SER A 281 21.47 9.89 5.33
C SER A 281 22.88 9.28 5.25
N ASN A 282 23.15 8.43 4.26
CA ASN A 282 24.46 7.81 4.02
C ASN A 282 25.42 8.71 3.22
N ASP A 283 24.88 9.71 2.52
CA ASP A 283 25.60 10.51 1.51
C ASP A 283 26.06 11.89 1.99
N LYS A 284 27.04 11.92 2.89
CA LYS A 284 27.92 13.10 3.02
C LYS A 284 29.40 12.78 2.90
N ASP A 285 29.82 11.57 3.29
CA ASP A 285 31.25 11.20 3.28
C ASP A 285 31.64 10.37 2.03
N GLU A 286 30.70 9.70 1.37
CA GLU A 286 30.97 8.88 0.15
C GLU A 286 30.88 9.67 -1.17
N LEU A 287 30.09 10.76 -1.22
CA LEU A 287 29.94 11.54 -2.45
C LEU A 287 31.18 12.37 -2.80
N GLU A 288 31.98 12.83 -1.82
CA GLU A 288 33.17 13.65 -2.10
C GLU A 288 34.35 12.87 -2.70
N SER A 289 34.39 11.53 -2.55
CA SER A 289 35.43 10.70 -3.16
C SER A 289 35.13 10.36 -4.63
N ILE A 290 33.85 10.26 -4.99
CA ILE A 290 33.40 9.87 -6.34
C ILE A 290 33.60 11.00 -7.36
N PHE A 291 33.56 12.27 -6.94
CA PHE A 291 33.69 13.42 -7.86
C PHE A 291 35.12 13.75 -8.31
N ASN A 292 36.15 13.04 -7.81
CA ASN A 292 37.55 13.34 -8.13
C ASN A 292 38.22 12.38 -9.15
N GLU A 293 37.50 11.40 -9.71
CA GLU A 293 38.10 10.40 -10.63
C GLU A 293 37.50 10.35 -12.05
N PHE A 294 36.54 11.21 -12.40
CA PHE A 294 35.99 11.23 -13.77
C PHE A 294 36.34 12.51 -14.52
N ASP A 295 37.61 12.62 -14.91
CA ASP A 295 38.01 13.41 -16.06
C ASP A 295 38.72 12.49 -17.08
N GLU A 296 38.34 12.66 -18.36
CA GLU A 296 38.82 11.98 -19.58
C GLU A 296 38.40 10.52 -19.84
N ASN A 297 37.41 10.32 -20.74
CA ASN A 297 37.61 9.89 -22.14
C ASN A 297 36.33 9.23 -22.73
N PRO A 298 35.72 9.73 -23.83
CA PRO A 298 34.51 9.17 -24.39
C PRO A 298 34.84 8.25 -25.56
N ASN A 299 34.65 6.94 -25.41
CA ASN A 299 34.32 6.00 -26.48
C ASN A 299 34.25 4.58 -25.89
N GLU A 300 33.06 4.02 -25.72
CA GLU A 300 32.83 2.61 -26.07
C GLU A 300 31.34 2.30 -26.21
N LEU A 301 31.05 1.58 -27.29
CA LEU A 301 29.80 1.12 -27.90
C LEU A 301 28.68 0.64 -26.95
N GLU A 302 27.47 1.17 -27.17
CA GLU A 302 26.21 0.51 -26.81
C GLU A 302 25.95 -0.71 -27.69
N SER A 303 25.49 -1.82 -27.09
CA SER A 303 24.88 -2.95 -27.81
C SER A 303 23.35 -2.86 -27.73
N PRO A 304 22.60 -3.29 -28.78
CA PRO A 304 21.16 -3.08 -28.85
C PRO A 304 20.41 -4.11 -27.98
N VAL A 305 19.57 -3.62 -27.07
CA VAL A 305 18.59 -4.44 -26.34
C VAL A 305 17.53 -4.92 -27.32
N GLU A 306 17.40 -6.25 -27.51
CA GLU A 306 16.36 -6.85 -28.33
C GLU A 306 14.95 -6.48 -27.81
N ARG A 307 14.14 -5.88 -28.68
CA ARG A 307 12.72 -5.57 -28.43
C ARG A 307 11.90 -6.86 -28.50
N LYS A 308 11.31 -7.29 -27.39
CA LYS A 308 10.28 -8.34 -27.38
C LYS A 308 8.89 -7.72 -27.22
N THR A 309 8.07 -7.82 -28.26
CA THR A 309 6.66 -7.35 -28.34
C THR A 309 5.64 -8.42 -27.90
N VAL A 310 6.10 -9.65 -27.65
CA VAL A 310 5.26 -10.78 -27.22
C VAL A 310 5.71 -11.24 -25.85
N VAL A 311 4.78 -11.35 -24.91
CA VAL A 311 5.04 -11.69 -23.51
C VAL A 311 4.43 -13.04 -23.20
N ASP A 312 5.29 -14.01 -22.95
CA ASP A 312 4.86 -15.33 -22.48
C ASP A 312 4.46 -15.21 -21.01
N THR A 313 3.17 -15.35 -20.74
CA THR A 313 2.64 -15.21 -19.38
C THR A 313 2.20 -16.57 -18.82
N GLU A 314 2.68 -16.92 -17.62
CA GLU A 314 2.22 -18.09 -16.87
C GLU A 314 1.05 -17.69 -15.97
N CYS A 315 -0.12 -18.27 -16.22
CA CYS A 315 -1.35 -17.99 -15.46
C CYS A 315 -1.63 -19.13 -14.48
N LYS A 316 -1.92 -18.80 -13.21
CA LYS A 316 -2.21 -19.81 -12.17
C LYS A 316 -3.61 -19.64 -11.61
N TYR A 317 -4.30 -20.76 -11.39
CA TYR A 317 -5.57 -20.77 -10.68
C TYR A 317 -5.37 -20.42 -9.21
N GLN A 318 -6.06 -19.39 -8.72
CA GLN A 318 -6.06 -19.00 -7.33
C GLN A 318 -7.30 -19.55 -6.61
N GLU A 319 -7.10 -20.43 -5.63
CA GLU A 319 -8.20 -20.99 -4.84
C GLU A 319 -8.97 -19.94 -4.04
N SER A 320 -8.28 -18.86 -3.63
CA SER A 320 -8.82 -17.78 -2.80
C SER A 320 -9.84 -16.88 -3.53
N SER A 321 -9.69 -16.72 -4.85
CA SER A 321 -10.56 -15.89 -5.70
C SER A 321 -11.39 -16.72 -6.67
N SER A 322 -11.15 -18.05 -6.73
CA SER A 322 -11.69 -18.93 -7.76
C SER A 322 -11.43 -18.44 -9.19
N ALA A 323 -10.34 -17.69 -9.40
CA ALA A 323 -10.02 -17.00 -10.64
C ALA A 323 -8.58 -17.27 -11.11
N TYR A 324 -8.29 -16.95 -12.37
CA TYR A 324 -6.93 -17.05 -12.93
C TYR A 324 -6.21 -15.72 -12.73
N ALA A 325 -5.05 -15.77 -12.07
CA ALA A 325 -4.15 -14.63 -11.97
C ALA A 325 -2.92 -14.88 -12.84
N CYS A 326 -2.57 -13.89 -13.65
CA CYS A 326 -1.45 -13.94 -14.56
C CYS A 326 -0.42 -12.92 -14.10
N TYR A 327 0.81 -13.38 -13.87
CA TYR A 327 1.88 -12.54 -13.34
C TYR A 327 2.88 -12.22 -14.45
N ILE A 328 3.00 -10.95 -14.81
CA ILE A 328 4.00 -10.47 -15.76
C ILE A 328 5.12 -9.81 -14.96
N ASN A 329 6.26 -10.50 -14.83
CA ASN A 329 7.43 -9.98 -14.12
C ASN A 329 8.48 -9.45 -15.10
N GLY A 330 9.07 -8.28 -14.80
CA GLY A 330 10.26 -7.77 -15.48
C GLY A 330 10.07 -7.18 -16.87
N LEU A 331 8.82 -6.93 -17.29
CA LEU A 331 8.54 -6.38 -18.61
C LEU A 331 8.45 -4.85 -18.58
N THR A 332 9.30 -4.19 -19.39
CA THR A 332 9.18 -2.77 -19.73
C THR A 332 8.85 -2.67 -21.20
N VAL A 333 7.57 -2.41 -21.53
CA VAL A 333 7.16 -2.15 -22.92
C VAL A 333 6.58 -0.74 -22.99
N PRO A 334 7.33 0.24 -23.53
CA PRO A 334 6.84 1.60 -23.72
C PRO A 334 5.92 1.75 -24.94
N ASP A 335 5.87 0.77 -25.85
CA ASP A 335 5.17 0.87 -27.15
C ASP A 335 3.72 0.33 -27.13
N GLU A 336 2.93 0.77 -28.13
CA GLU A 336 1.47 0.57 -28.31
C GLU A 336 1.03 -0.88 -28.64
N GLU A 337 1.97 -1.80 -28.91
CA GLU A 337 1.71 -3.15 -29.41
C GLU A 337 2.06 -4.25 -28.41
N ILE A 338 1.41 -4.24 -27.24
CA ILE A 338 1.49 -5.36 -26.29
C ILE A 338 0.46 -6.42 -26.68
N GLN A 339 0.94 -7.55 -27.21
CA GLN A 339 0.14 -8.75 -27.42
C GLN A 339 0.40 -9.77 -26.31
N LEU A 340 -0.66 -10.18 -25.61
CA LEU A 340 -0.57 -11.21 -24.57
C LEU A 340 -0.77 -12.59 -25.19
N LYS A 341 0.29 -13.42 -25.18
CA LYS A 341 0.20 -14.84 -25.53
C LYS A 341 0.31 -15.70 -24.28
N ILE A 342 -0.70 -16.54 -24.08
CA ILE A 342 -0.77 -17.43 -22.93
C ILE A 342 -0.18 -18.77 -23.35
N GLN A 343 1.00 -19.11 -22.81
CA GLN A 343 1.67 -20.37 -23.14
C GLN A 343 1.15 -21.58 -22.35
N GLY A 344 0.38 -21.35 -21.29
CA GLY A 344 -0.26 -22.40 -20.50
C GLY A 344 -0.80 -21.89 -19.16
N GLY A 345 -1.76 -22.63 -18.60
CA GLY A 345 -2.29 -22.39 -17.26
C GLY A 345 -2.62 -23.69 -16.55
N ASP A 346 -2.35 -23.76 -15.25
CA ASP A 346 -2.55 -24.98 -14.47
C ASP A 346 -4.03 -25.07 -14.04
N HIS A 347 -4.75 -26.05 -14.61
CA HIS A 347 -6.16 -26.29 -14.28
C HIS A 347 -6.29 -27.30 -13.15
N LYS A 348 -7.23 -27.07 -12.22
CA LYS A 348 -7.70 -28.14 -11.33
C LYS A 348 -8.19 -29.33 -12.16
N PRO A 349 -8.10 -30.57 -11.64
CA PRO A 349 -8.68 -31.74 -12.30
C PRO A 349 -10.15 -31.49 -12.67
N ARG A 350 -10.51 -31.79 -13.93
CA ARG A 350 -11.84 -31.57 -14.54
C ARG A 350 -12.22 -30.11 -14.87
N ARG A 351 -11.30 -29.15 -14.74
CA ARG A 351 -11.49 -27.79 -15.24
C ARG A 351 -10.79 -27.60 -16.58
N THR A 352 -11.30 -26.67 -17.35
CA THR A 352 -10.82 -26.29 -18.69
C THR A 352 -10.74 -24.78 -18.81
N ASN A 353 -10.14 -24.28 -19.90
CA ASN A 353 -10.18 -22.85 -20.24
C ASN A 353 -11.60 -22.25 -20.30
N ARG A 354 -12.64 -23.07 -20.52
CA ARG A 354 -14.05 -22.61 -20.51
C ARG A 354 -14.57 -22.27 -19.12
N ASP A 355 -13.91 -22.74 -18.07
CA ASP A 355 -14.28 -22.44 -16.69
C ASP A 355 -13.75 -21.07 -16.22
N VAL A 356 -12.87 -20.44 -17.01
CA VAL A 356 -12.29 -19.14 -16.67
C VAL A 356 -13.29 -18.03 -16.96
N THR A 357 -13.63 -17.26 -15.92
CA THR A 357 -14.60 -16.16 -16.01
C THR A 357 -13.98 -14.79 -15.78
N ALA A 358 -12.81 -14.70 -15.16
CA ALA A 358 -12.10 -13.45 -14.99
C ALA A 358 -10.58 -13.64 -14.97
N MET A 359 -9.87 -12.60 -15.39
CA MET A 359 -8.40 -12.51 -15.36
C MET A 359 -7.95 -11.24 -14.66
N GLN A 360 -6.93 -11.34 -13.82
CA GLN A 360 -6.31 -10.20 -13.17
C GLN A 360 -4.81 -10.18 -13.46
N MET A 361 -4.33 -9.02 -13.89
CA MET A 361 -2.93 -8.64 -13.98
C MET A 361 -2.59 -7.72 -12.80
N VAL A 362 -1.54 -8.08 -12.06
CA VAL A 362 -1.05 -7.30 -10.92
C VAL A 362 0.45 -7.16 -11.08
N SER A 363 0.95 -5.91 -11.05
CA SER A 363 2.38 -5.57 -11.22
C SER A 363 2.90 -5.67 -12.66
N GLY A 364 3.84 -4.78 -13.01
CA GLY A 364 4.46 -4.67 -14.34
C GLY A 364 4.72 -3.20 -14.74
N LYS A 365 5.43 -2.96 -15.85
CA LYS A 365 5.48 -1.65 -16.52
C LYS A 365 4.81 -1.77 -17.89
N VAL A 366 3.49 -1.66 -17.88
CA VAL A 366 2.58 -1.78 -19.02
C VAL A 366 1.93 -0.42 -19.21
N GLU A 367 2.56 0.47 -19.98
CA GLU A 367 2.08 1.85 -20.15
C GLU A 367 0.80 1.93 -21.01
N HIS A 368 0.54 0.92 -21.84
CA HIS A 368 -0.63 0.81 -22.73
C HIS A 368 -1.50 -0.40 -22.39
N PHE A 369 -2.83 -0.26 -22.49
CA PHE A 369 -3.76 -1.37 -22.22
C PHE A 369 -3.51 -2.51 -23.23
N PRO A 370 -3.36 -3.76 -22.76
CA PRO A 370 -2.97 -4.87 -23.64
C PRO A 370 -4.08 -5.24 -24.62
N ASP A 371 -3.71 -5.75 -25.79
CA ASP A 371 -4.67 -6.40 -26.69
C ASP A 371 -5.07 -7.76 -26.11
N LEU A 372 -6.37 -7.93 -25.86
CA LEU A 372 -6.94 -9.13 -25.26
C LEU A 372 -7.53 -10.11 -26.29
N SER A 373 -7.38 -9.85 -27.60
CA SER A 373 -8.00 -10.66 -28.67
C SER A 373 -7.63 -12.16 -28.59
N ASP A 374 -6.37 -12.48 -28.31
CA ASP A 374 -5.92 -13.88 -28.15
C ASP A 374 -6.39 -14.48 -26.80
N VAL A 375 -6.51 -13.64 -25.78
CA VAL A 375 -6.94 -14.04 -24.43
C VAL A 375 -8.42 -14.46 -24.45
N ILE A 376 -9.29 -13.70 -25.10
CA ILE A 376 -10.72 -14.03 -25.21
C ILE A 376 -10.97 -15.27 -26.09
N GLN A 377 -10.14 -15.52 -27.11
CA GLN A 377 -10.19 -16.77 -27.87
C GLN A 377 -9.79 -17.97 -27.01
N THR A 378 -8.80 -17.79 -26.14
CA THR A 378 -8.33 -18.83 -25.21
C THR A 378 -9.37 -19.10 -24.12
N PHE A 379 -9.98 -18.05 -23.54
CA PHE A 379 -10.95 -18.11 -22.46
C PHE A 379 -12.33 -17.58 -22.90
N PRO A 380 -13.13 -18.38 -23.61
CA PRO A 380 -14.35 -17.89 -24.27
C PRO A 380 -15.48 -17.46 -23.33
N ASN A 381 -15.42 -17.82 -22.05
CA ASN A 381 -16.41 -17.43 -21.03
C ASN A 381 -15.91 -16.30 -20.11
N MET A 382 -14.74 -15.73 -20.39
CA MET A 382 -14.17 -14.64 -19.60
C MET A 382 -15.02 -13.37 -19.76
N ASN A 383 -15.50 -12.87 -18.62
CA ASN A 383 -16.34 -11.69 -18.51
C ASN A 383 -15.79 -10.66 -17.51
N GLY A 384 -14.59 -10.86 -16.98
CA GLY A 384 -13.93 -9.91 -16.09
C GLY A 384 -12.47 -9.74 -16.43
N PHE A 385 -11.99 -8.50 -16.44
CA PHE A 385 -10.58 -8.21 -16.57
C PHE A 385 -10.14 -7.12 -15.60
N GLY A 386 -8.97 -7.31 -15.00
CA GLY A 386 -8.35 -6.29 -14.19
C GLY A 386 -6.86 -6.13 -14.44
N ILE A 387 -6.39 -4.89 -14.35
CA ILE A 387 -4.97 -4.51 -14.39
C ILE A 387 -4.72 -3.46 -13.32
N ALA A 388 -3.85 -3.77 -12.37
CA ALA A 388 -3.54 -2.88 -11.25
C ALA A 388 -2.04 -2.85 -10.95
N PHE A 389 -1.55 -1.70 -10.46
CA PHE A 389 -0.14 -1.46 -10.15
C PHE A 389 0.80 -1.66 -11.35
N ALA A 390 0.32 -1.38 -12.56
CA ALA A 390 1.04 -1.68 -13.81
C ALA A 390 1.65 -0.44 -14.50
N LYS A 391 1.51 0.75 -13.88
CA LYS A 391 1.86 2.05 -14.47
C LYS A 391 1.14 2.32 -15.80
N LEU A 392 -0.08 1.79 -15.95
CA LEU A 392 -0.91 2.03 -17.13
C LEU A 392 -1.23 3.52 -17.26
N ARG A 393 -0.98 4.09 -18.44
CA ARG A 393 -1.19 5.51 -18.75
C ARG A 393 -2.17 5.71 -19.89
N HIS A 394 -2.15 4.80 -20.87
CA HIS A 394 -2.87 4.91 -22.12
C HIS A 394 -3.87 3.78 -22.27
N ILE A 395 -5.11 4.16 -22.57
CA ILE A 395 -6.23 3.26 -22.83
C ILE A 395 -7.02 3.86 -23.98
N ASP A 396 -7.44 3.01 -24.91
CA ASP A 396 -8.17 3.46 -26.09
C ASP A 396 -9.17 2.40 -26.54
N ARG A 397 -10.10 2.82 -27.39
CA ARG A 397 -11.18 1.98 -27.89
C ARG A 397 -10.70 0.78 -28.69
N SER A 398 -9.58 0.88 -29.41
CA SER A 398 -9.10 -0.22 -30.27
C SER A 398 -8.82 -1.48 -29.46
N LYS A 399 -8.33 -1.31 -28.22
CA LYS A 399 -8.04 -2.41 -27.29
C LYS A 399 -9.27 -2.98 -26.58
N MET A 400 -10.42 -2.29 -26.66
CA MET A 400 -11.69 -2.69 -26.03
C MET A 400 -12.66 -3.37 -27.00
N LYS A 401 -12.32 -3.37 -28.29
CA LYS A 401 -13.17 -3.93 -29.34
C LYS A 401 -13.29 -5.45 -29.18
N GLY A 402 -14.52 -5.97 -29.23
CA GLY A 402 -14.80 -7.40 -29.09
C GLY A 402 -14.79 -7.91 -27.65
N LEU A 403 -14.78 -7.02 -26.66
CA LEU A 403 -14.92 -7.34 -25.24
C LEU A 403 -16.37 -7.13 -24.74
N ASP A 404 -17.36 -7.26 -25.62
CA ASP A 404 -18.77 -6.98 -25.31
C ASP A 404 -19.37 -7.92 -24.26
N GLN A 405 -18.75 -9.10 -24.01
CA GLN A 405 -19.14 -9.99 -22.92
C GLN A 405 -18.66 -9.55 -21.52
N PHE A 406 -17.85 -8.50 -21.40
CA PHE A 406 -17.30 -8.09 -20.10
C PHE A 406 -18.35 -7.46 -19.21
N ARG A 407 -18.40 -7.97 -17.97
CA ARG A 407 -19.21 -7.51 -16.84
C ARG A 407 -18.39 -6.72 -15.83
N PHE A 408 -17.08 -6.98 -15.73
CA PHE A 408 -16.20 -6.33 -14.76
C PHE A 408 -14.93 -5.80 -15.43
N LEU A 409 -14.65 -4.52 -15.25
CA LEU A 409 -13.40 -3.89 -15.69
C LEU A 409 -12.73 -3.16 -14.52
N LEU A 410 -11.56 -3.64 -14.11
CA LEU A 410 -10.85 -3.17 -12.93
C LEU A 410 -9.49 -2.59 -13.31
N ILE A 411 -9.39 -1.27 -13.49
CA ILE A 411 -8.16 -0.58 -13.91
C ILE A 411 -7.60 0.35 -12.83
N SER A 412 -7.85 0.02 -11.57
CA SER A 412 -7.42 0.81 -10.41
C SER A 412 -5.93 0.71 -10.13
N ASP A 413 -5.38 1.66 -9.36
CA ASP A 413 -3.96 1.75 -9.01
C ASP A 413 -3.01 1.85 -10.22
N ASN A 414 -3.31 2.77 -11.14
CA ASN A 414 -2.47 3.04 -12.30
C ASN A 414 -2.16 4.54 -12.43
N GLU A 415 -1.62 4.97 -13.57
CA GLU A 415 -1.23 6.35 -13.84
C GLU A 415 -2.08 6.99 -14.97
N ILE A 416 -3.30 6.50 -15.19
CA ILE A 416 -4.16 6.97 -16.27
C ILE A 416 -4.54 8.42 -16.01
N GLU A 417 -4.22 9.31 -16.95
CA GLU A 417 -4.59 10.73 -16.88
C GLU A 417 -5.82 11.07 -17.71
N VAL A 418 -6.01 10.36 -18.83
CA VAL A 418 -7.07 10.61 -19.80
C VAL A 418 -7.64 9.28 -20.25
N ILE A 419 -8.97 9.18 -20.27
CA ILE A 419 -9.71 8.09 -20.92
C ILE A 419 -10.50 8.73 -22.06
N PRO A 420 -10.19 8.43 -23.34
CA PRO A 420 -10.97 8.92 -24.47
C PRO A 420 -12.48 8.60 -24.32
N PRO A 421 -13.39 9.50 -24.71
CA PRO A 421 -14.84 9.33 -24.50
C PRO A 421 -15.41 8.02 -25.07
N ASP A 422 -14.87 7.54 -26.19
CA ASP A 422 -15.36 6.37 -26.90
C ASP A 422 -14.75 5.03 -26.40
N THR A 423 -13.80 5.08 -25.46
CA THR A 423 -12.99 3.93 -25.02
C THR A 423 -13.83 2.71 -24.67
N PHE A 424 -14.94 2.89 -23.95
CA PHE A 424 -15.74 1.79 -23.42
C PHE A 424 -17.07 1.55 -24.15
N MET A 425 -17.29 2.19 -25.30
CA MET A 425 -18.58 2.15 -26.00
C MET A 425 -19.09 0.73 -26.31
N ASP A 426 -18.17 -0.20 -26.52
CA ASP A 426 -18.48 -1.58 -26.91
C ASP A 426 -18.80 -2.51 -25.72
N LEU A 427 -18.54 -2.09 -24.47
CA LEU A 427 -18.73 -2.91 -23.24
C LEU A 427 -20.18 -2.88 -22.70
N LYS A 428 -21.15 -3.27 -23.52
CA LYS A 428 -22.60 -3.10 -23.22
C LYS A 428 -23.10 -3.94 -22.04
N GLU A 429 -22.38 -4.99 -21.68
CA GLU A 429 -22.71 -5.91 -20.58
C GLU A 429 -22.07 -5.51 -19.25
N LEU A 430 -21.34 -4.38 -19.20
CA LEU A 430 -20.57 -4.00 -18.02
C LEU A 430 -21.49 -3.72 -16.81
N GLU A 431 -21.23 -4.42 -15.71
CA GLU A 431 -21.93 -4.30 -14.43
C GLU A 431 -21.10 -3.47 -13.42
N LEU A 432 -19.77 -3.50 -13.52
CA LEU A 432 -18.87 -2.78 -12.64
C LEU A 432 -17.65 -2.23 -13.39
N ILE A 433 -17.36 -0.96 -13.13
CA ILE A 433 -16.10 -0.33 -13.52
C ILE A 433 -15.38 0.25 -12.30
N ASP A 434 -14.09 -0.06 -12.17
CA ASP A 434 -13.22 0.47 -11.12
C ASP A 434 -12.02 1.20 -11.73
N ILE A 435 -12.01 2.52 -11.61
CA ILE A 435 -10.94 3.43 -12.05
C ILE A 435 -10.26 4.12 -10.84
N CYS A 436 -10.41 3.58 -9.62
CA CYS A 436 -9.86 4.19 -8.41
C CYS A 436 -8.34 4.36 -8.47
N ARG A 437 -7.80 5.36 -7.77
CA ARG A 437 -6.34 5.56 -7.61
C ARG A 437 -5.63 5.66 -8.97
N ASN A 438 -6.12 6.57 -9.81
CA ASN A 438 -5.51 6.99 -11.06
C ASN A 438 -5.23 8.51 -11.02
N LYS A 439 -4.89 9.10 -12.17
CA LYS A 439 -4.59 10.53 -12.30
C LYS A 439 -5.63 11.27 -13.17
N ILE A 440 -6.86 10.75 -13.24
CA ILE A 440 -7.88 11.24 -14.17
C ILE A 440 -8.48 12.56 -13.68
N LYS A 441 -8.65 13.52 -14.59
CA LYS A 441 -9.01 14.91 -14.25
C LYS A 441 -10.47 15.28 -14.60
N SER A 442 -11.04 14.69 -15.65
CA SER A 442 -12.42 14.95 -16.10
C SER A 442 -13.23 13.65 -16.14
N LEU A 443 -14.55 13.76 -15.91
CA LEU A 443 -15.51 12.69 -16.13
C LEU A 443 -16.20 12.94 -17.47
N GLU A 444 -16.33 11.90 -18.30
CA GLU A 444 -17.07 11.98 -19.56
C GLU A 444 -18.29 11.05 -19.50
N PRO A 445 -19.52 11.56 -19.73
CA PRO A 445 -20.74 10.74 -19.75
C PRO A 445 -20.69 9.59 -20.76
N ASP A 446 -20.01 9.83 -21.89
CA ASP A 446 -19.88 8.87 -22.99
C ASP A 446 -19.24 7.55 -22.54
N TRP A 447 -18.38 7.58 -21.50
CA TRP A 447 -17.74 6.39 -20.94
C TRP A 447 -18.72 5.31 -20.52
N ILE A 448 -19.91 5.69 -20.04
CA ILE A 448 -20.90 4.77 -19.48
C ILE A 448 -22.27 4.88 -20.14
N SER A 449 -22.42 5.78 -21.11
CA SER A 449 -23.66 6.04 -21.85
C SER A 449 -24.23 4.80 -22.56
N THR A 450 -23.39 3.82 -22.91
CA THR A 450 -23.79 2.59 -23.62
C THR A 450 -23.93 1.36 -22.69
N MET A 451 -23.88 1.55 -21.37
CA MET A 451 -23.85 0.47 -20.37
C MET A 451 -25.11 0.43 -19.48
N PRO A 452 -26.27 0.00 -20.00
CA PRO A 452 -27.53 0.03 -19.25
C PRO A 452 -27.55 -0.90 -18.04
N LYS A 453 -26.63 -1.87 -17.97
CA LYS A 453 -26.48 -2.87 -16.90
C LYS A 453 -25.52 -2.43 -15.78
N LEU A 454 -24.92 -1.24 -15.88
CA LEU A 454 -23.95 -0.78 -14.91
C LEU A 454 -24.58 -0.59 -13.52
N ARG A 455 -24.01 -1.26 -12.52
CA ARG A 455 -24.47 -1.26 -11.12
C ARG A 455 -23.49 -0.55 -10.19
N VAL A 456 -22.19 -0.62 -10.49
CA VAL A 456 -21.15 -0.11 -9.59
C VAL A 456 -20.14 0.73 -10.37
N PHE A 457 -19.99 2.00 -9.97
CA PHE A 457 -19.03 2.93 -10.55
C PHE A 457 -18.04 3.41 -9.47
N LYS A 458 -16.80 2.94 -9.51
CA LYS A 458 -15.76 3.29 -8.52
C LYS A 458 -14.70 4.19 -9.12
N ALA A 459 -14.53 5.38 -8.55
CA ALA A 459 -13.65 6.42 -9.09
C ALA A 459 -12.95 7.24 -7.98
N ARG A 460 -12.73 6.62 -6.81
CA ARG A 460 -12.06 7.23 -5.65
C ARG A 460 -10.61 7.58 -5.95
N SER A 461 -10.07 8.62 -5.31
CA SER A 461 -8.65 8.99 -5.40
C SER A 461 -8.20 9.28 -6.83
N ASN A 462 -8.92 10.18 -7.49
CA ASN A 462 -8.54 10.79 -8.77
C ASN A 462 -8.48 12.31 -8.59
N PHE A 463 -8.48 13.07 -9.67
CA PHE A 463 -8.43 14.54 -9.68
C PHE A 463 -9.72 15.17 -10.23
N PHE A 464 -10.86 14.48 -10.14
CA PHE A 464 -12.13 15.01 -10.67
C PHE A 464 -12.54 16.28 -9.95
N LYS A 465 -12.95 17.30 -10.72
CA LYS A 465 -13.47 18.58 -10.19
C LYS A 465 -14.97 18.77 -10.39
N TYR A 466 -15.55 18.05 -11.34
CA TYR A 466 -16.93 18.23 -11.77
C TYR A 466 -17.58 16.90 -12.10
N VAL A 467 -18.82 16.69 -11.68
CA VAL A 467 -19.70 15.61 -12.15
C VAL A 467 -20.80 16.20 -13.05
N PRO A 468 -20.80 15.91 -14.36
CA PRO A 468 -21.76 16.49 -15.33
C PRO A 468 -23.18 15.94 -15.18
N ALA A 469 -24.19 16.75 -15.50
CA ALA A 469 -25.61 16.46 -15.25
C ALA A 469 -26.11 15.14 -15.85
N ASP A 470 -25.54 14.73 -16.97
CA ASP A 470 -25.92 13.57 -17.76
C ASP A 470 -25.06 12.32 -17.50
N MET A 471 -24.04 12.40 -16.64
CA MET A 471 -23.06 11.32 -16.36
C MET A 471 -23.72 9.95 -16.21
N PHE A 472 -24.80 9.86 -15.42
CA PHE A 472 -25.44 8.59 -15.04
C PHE A 472 -26.83 8.38 -15.65
N LYS A 473 -27.23 9.22 -16.62
CA LYS A 473 -28.60 9.21 -17.18
C LYS A 473 -28.96 7.88 -17.87
N ALA A 474 -27.96 7.21 -18.45
CA ALA A 474 -28.15 5.94 -19.15
C ALA A 474 -28.07 4.71 -18.22
N ASN A 475 -27.79 4.89 -16.92
CA ASN A 475 -27.46 3.81 -16.00
C ASN A 475 -28.44 3.75 -14.80
N PRO A 476 -29.75 3.55 -15.04
CA PRO A 476 -30.77 3.61 -13.97
C PRO A 476 -30.63 2.50 -12.92
N GLN A 477 -29.82 1.47 -13.20
CA GLN A 477 -29.58 0.33 -12.31
C GLN A 477 -28.41 0.55 -11.33
N LEU A 478 -27.73 1.71 -11.37
CA LEU A 478 -26.62 2.02 -10.46
C LEU A 478 -27.06 1.86 -8.99
N GLU A 479 -26.30 1.06 -8.26
CA GLU A 479 -26.48 0.78 -6.84
C GLU A 479 -25.39 1.44 -5.99
N GLU A 480 -24.19 1.62 -6.55
CA GLU A 480 -23.03 2.18 -5.85
C GLU A 480 -22.21 3.13 -6.71
N ILE A 481 -21.91 4.31 -6.17
CA ILE A 481 -21.09 5.35 -6.80
C ILE A 481 -20.06 5.85 -5.78
N LEU A 482 -18.77 5.71 -6.10
CA LEU A 482 -17.67 6.09 -5.21
C LEU A 482 -16.77 7.17 -5.83
N PHE A 483 -16.79 8.36 -5.22
CA PHE A 483 -16.00 9.54 -5.60
C PHE A 483 -15.16 10.11 -4.44
N ASP A 484 -14.93 9.33 -3.38
CA ASP A 484 -14.13 9.80 -2.26
C ASP A 484 -12.72 10.28 -2.71
N TYR A 485 -12.09 11.19 -1.97
CA TYR A 485 -10.71 11.64 -2.18
C TYR A 485 -10.45 12.20 -3.58
N ASN A 486 -11.40 12.95 -4.14
CA ASN A 486 -11.23 13.69 -5.38
C ASN A 486 -11.07 15.19 -5.10
N GLN A 487 -11.20 16.02 -6.13
CA GLN A 487 -11.18 17.49 -6.02
C GLN A 487 -12.54 18.08 -6.40
N LEU A 488 -13.64 17.34 -6.18
CA LEU A 488 -14.96 17.73 -6.67
C LEU A 488 -15.36 19.07 -6.06
N GLN A 489 -15.52 20.05 -6.94
CA GLN A 489 -16.08 21.35 -6.60
C GLN A 489 -17.57 21.32 -6.99
N ARG A 490 -17.92 20.80 -8.17
CA ARG A 490 -19.28 20.84 -8.74
C ARG A 490 -19.91 19.47 -8.96
N ILE A 491 -21.21 19.35 -8.68
CA ILE A 491 -22.02 18.16 -9.01
C ILE A 491 -23.35 18.63 -9.60
N ASP A 492 -23.61 18.31 -10.87
CA ASP A 492 -24.87 18.68 -11.54
C ASP A 492 -25.84 17.51 -11.74
N VAL A 493 -25.42 16.29 -11.40
CA VAL A 493 -26.28 15.10 -11.45
C VAL A 493 -27.39 15.20 -10.41
N ASP A 494 -28.61 14.86 -10.83
CA ASP A 494 -29.71 14.57 -9.91
C ASP A 494 -29.73 13.08 -9.53
N PHE A 495 -29.12 12.74 -8.38
CA PHE A 495 -29.06 11.35 -7.91
C PHE A 495 -30.43 10.79 -7.50
N SER A 496 -31.48 11.61 -7.32
CA SER A 496 -32.81 11.12 -6.95
C SER A 496 -33.48 10.30 -8.06
N GLU A 497 -33.07 10.50 -9.31
CA GLU A 497 -33.55 9.74 -10.46
C GLU A 497 -32.96 8.31 -10.49
N LEU A 498 -31.86 8.06 -9.76
CA LEU A 498 -31.23 6.73 -9.60
C LEU A 498 -31.90 5.94 -8.48
N LYS A 499 -33.09 5.39 -8.76
CA LYS A 499 -33.92 4.67 -7.77
C LYS A 499 -33.27 3.43 -7.14
N SER A 500 -32.30 2.83 -7.82
CA SER A 500 -31.56 1.66 -7.32
C SER A 500 -30.34 2.03 -6.47
N LEU A 501 -29.98 3.33 -6.39
CA LEU A 501 -28.78 3.78 -5.69
C LEU A 501 -28.93 3.50 -4.20
N LYS A 502 -27.96 2.78 -3.64
CA LYS A 502 -27.90 2.41 -2.21
C LYS A 502 -26.73 3.10 -1.52
N ASN A 503 -25.62 3.27 -2.24
CA ASN A 503 -24.39 3.81 -1.70
C ASN A 503 -23.82 4.92 -2.60
N LEU A 504 -23.79 6.14 -2.09
CA LEU A 504 -23.13 7.28 -2.72
C LEU A 504 -22.07 7.82 -1.78
N ARG A 505 -20.80 7.79 -2.21
CA ARG A 505 -19.68 8.26 -1.39
C ARG A 505 -18.93 9.39 -2.09
N ILE A 506 -18.83 10.53 -1.42
CA ILE A 506 -18.17 11.74 -1.93
C ILE A 506 -17.23 12.37 -0.88
N LEU A 507 -16.72 11.57 0.08
CA LEU A 507 -15.93 12.07 1.21
C LEU A 507 -14.59 12.65 0.79
N SER A 508 -14.03 13.59 1.56
CA SER A 508 -12.68 14.11 1.32
C SER A 508 -12.50 14.72 -0.09
N ASN A 509 -13.50 15.47 -0.55
CA ASN A 509 -13.40 16.34 -1.73
C ASN A 509 -13.05 17.78 -1.33
N THR A 510 -12.66 18.62 -2.29
CA THR A 510 -12.46 20.06 -2.05
C THR A 510 -13.83 20.73 -1.82
N CYS A 511 -13.96 21.73 -0.94
CA CYS A 511 -15.24 22.35 -0.55
C CYS A 511 -16.29 22.38 -1.70
N ILE A 512 -17.34 21.56 -1.59
CA ILE A 512 -18.53 21.63 -2.44
C ILE A 512 -19.35 22.80 -1.87
N ASP A 513 -19.07 24.04 -2.33
CA ASP A 513 -19.76 25.31 -2.02
C ASP A 513 -21.29 25.15 -1.78
N LYS A 514 -21.85 25.94 -0.85
CA LYS A 514 -23.31 26.07 -0.63
C LYS A 514 -24.08 26.52 -1.88
N ALA A 515 -23.40 27.12 -2.86
CA ALA A 515 -23.97 27.45 -4.17
C ALA A 515 -24.15 26.24 -5.12
N TYR A 516 -23.68 25.04 -4.76
CA TYR A 516 -23.61 23.86 -5.65
C TYR A 516 -24.89 23.03 -5.86
N CYS A 517 -26.03 23.70 -5.87
CA CYS A 517 -27.14 23.29 -6.71
C CYS A 517 -27.64 24.59 -7.36
N HIS A 518 -26.95 25.08 -8.39
CA HIS A 518 -27.33 26.35 -9.02
C HIS A 518 -28.75 26.22 -9.62
N ASP A 519 -29.52 27.30 -9.47
CA ASP A 519 -30.94 27.47 -9.85
C ASP A 519 -31.93 26.60 -9.10
N ASN A 520 -32.15 26.89 -7.80
CA ASN A 520 -33.35 26.47 -7.05
C ASN A 520 -33.81 25.04 -7.42
N ASN A 521 -32.89 24.08 -7.47
CA ASN A 521 -33.22 22.69 -7.75
C ASN A 521 -33.32 21.95 -6.41
N PRO A 522 -34.48 22.02 -5.71
CA PRO A 522 -34.66 21.40 -4.40
C PRO A 522 -34.50 19.87 -4.43
N LYS A 523 -34.41 19.25 -5.62
CA LYS A 523 -34.15 17.82 -5.78
C LYS A 523 -32.71 17.44 -5.44
N CYS A 524 -31.73 18.23 -5.88
CA CYS A 524 -30.29 18.02 -5.63
C CYS A 524 -29.95 18.05 -4.11
N MET A 525 -30.55 19.00 -3.38
CA MET A 525 -30.41 19.07 -1.91
C MET A 525 -31.13 17.91 -1.19
N LYS A 526 -32.33 17.50 -1.65
CA LYS A 526 -33.07 16.37 -1.08
C LYS A 526 -32.38 15.03 -1.33
N SER A 527 -31.81 14.83 -2.52
CA SER A 527 -31.09 13.60 -2.88
C SER A 527 -29.85 13.43 -2.02
N LEU A 528 -29.09 14.50 -1.79
CA LEU A 528 -27.91 14.44 -0.93
C LEU A 528 -28.29 14.15 0.52
N GLN A 529 -29.35 14.77 1.07
CA GLN A 529 -29.81 14.52 2.44
C GLN A 529 -30.32 13.10 2.72
N GLN A 530 -30.77 12.36 1.69
CA GLN A 530 -31.42 11.05 1.84
C GLN A 530 -30.43 9.88 2.01
N PHE A 531 -29.20 10.02 1.53
CA PHE A 531 -28.14 9.04 1.71
C PHE A 531 -27.29 9.47 2.91
N SER A 532 -27.27 8.71 4.01
CA SER A 532 -26.49 8.97 5.24
C SER A 532 -25.16 9.68 4.97
N LEU A 533 -25.19 11.01 5.05
CA LEU A 533 -24.12 11.89 4.63
C LEU A 533 -23.12 12.00 5.78
N LEU A 534 -22.02 11.26 5.71
CA LEU A 534 -20.81 11.63 6.44
C LEU A 534 -20.13 12.82 5.74
N VAL A 535 -20.77 13.98 5.53
CA VAL A 535 -20.09 15.09 4.84
C VAL A 535 -19.02 15.73 5.72
N SER A 536 -17.80 15.20 5.71
CA SER A 536 -16.61 15.97 6.03
C SER A 536 -16.22 16.76 4.78
N GLY A 537 -16.89 17.89 4.54
CA GLY A 537 -16.64 18.73 3.36
C GLY A 537 -17.63 19.85 3.06
N LEU A 538 -18.69 20.06 3.87
CA LEU A 538 -19.56 21.24 3.73
C LEU A 538 -18.88 22.44 4.38
N CYS A 539 -18.44 23.40 3.58
CA CYS A 539 -17.89 24.66 4.06
C CYS A 539 -19.05 25.64 4.30
N GLY A 540 -19.37 25.89 5.57
CA GLY A 540 -20.22 27.00 6.02
C GLY A 540 -21.17 26.63 7.15
N HIS A 541 -21.04 27.30 8.29
CA HIS A 541 -21.92 27.24 9.46
C HIS A 541 -23.39 27.00 9.08
N PHE A 542 -23.99 25.97 9.68
CA PHE A 542 -25.44 25.91 9.86
C PHE A 542 -25.78 26.83 11.04
N PRO A 543 -26.71 27.79 10.92
CA PRO A 543 -27.38 28.31 12.10
C PRO A 543 -28.21 27.22 12.79
#